data_AF-A0A4R1RFL1-F1
#
_entry.id   AF-A0A4R1RFL1-F1
#
_cell.length_a   1.000
_cell.length_b   1.000
_cell.length_c   1.000
_cell.angle_alpha   90.00
_cell.angle_beta   90.00
_cell.angle_gamma   90.00
#
_symmetry.space_group_name_H-M   'P 1'
#
loop_
_entity.id
_entity.type
_entity.pdbx_description
1 polymer ?
#
loop_
_entity_poly.entity_id
_entity_poly.type
_entity_poly.pdbx_seq_one_letter_code
_entity_poly.pdbx_strand_id
1 'polypeptide(L)'
;MLFAASVRVSLGKNLRRLDIVIEAEDLEAAKEKAIRQARKMYSPGKKAVYSILDIINEDDAYQTLAHPKPPAAEPADPPASNP
;
A
#
# COMPACT_ATOMS: atom_id res chain seq x y z
N MET A 1 -14.07 8.74 8.21
CA MET A 1 -13.41 7.45 8.50
C MET A 1 -11.91 7.59 8.26
N LEU A 2 -11.10 6.92 9.08
CA LEU A 2 -9.65 6.90 8.91
C LEU A 2 -9.25 5.77 7.97
N PHE A 3 -8.31 6.08 7.07
CA PHE A 3 -7.72 5.14 6.14
C PHE A 3 -6.20 5.22 6.26
N ALA A 4 -5.54 4.07 6.26
CA ALA A 4 -4.11 3.96 6.08
C ALA A 4 -3.82 3.49 4.65
N ALA A 5 -3.07 4.29 3.90
CA ALA A 5 -2.73 4.01 2.50
C ALA A 5 -1.21 3.91 2.34
N SER A 6 -0.76 2.85 1.69
CA SER A 6 0.62 2.65 1.26
C SER A 6 0.75 3.08 -0.20
N VAL A 7 1.57 4.09 -0.47
CA VAL A 7 1.80 4.65 -1.81
C VAL A 7 3.24 4.41 -2.21
N ARG A 8 3.43 3.70 -3.33
CA ARG A 8 4.72 3.59 -4.01
C ARG A 8 4.91 4.82 -4.89
N VAL A 9 6.07 5.46 -4.75
CA VAL A 9 6.52 6.57 -5.57
C VAL A 9 7.74 6.14 -6.36
N SER A 10 7.64 6.23 -7.69
CA SER A 10 8.70 5.87 -8.61
C SER A 10 9.15 7.11 -9.38
N LEU A 11 10.43 7.46 -9.27
CA LEU A 11 11.06 8.55 -10.03
C LEU A 11 12.36 8.06 -10.66
N GLY A 12 12.29 7.68 -11.94
CA GLY A 12 13.41 7.06 -12.64
C GLY A 12 13.79 5.74 -11.96
N LYS A 13 15.02 5.64 -11.45
CA LYS A 13 15.52 4.47 -10.71
C LYS A 13 15.20 4.51 -9.21
N ASN A 14 14.70 5.64 -8.70
CA ASN A 14 14.40 5.80 -7.27
C ASN A 14 12.99 5.29 -6.99
N LEU A 15 12.89 4.33 -6.07
CA LEU A 15 11.64 3.79 -5.56
C LEU A 15 11.53 4.14 -4.08
N ARG A 16 10.39 4.68 -3.67
CA ARG A 16 10.10 4.93 -2.26
C ARG A 16 8.68 4.50 -1.93
N ARG A 17 8.48 4.04 -0.70
CA ARG A 17 7.16 3.78 -0.14
C ARG A 17 6.82 4.88 0.86
N LEU A 18 5.58 5.36 0.81
CA LEU A 18 5.02 6.33 1.73
C LEU A 18 3.76 5.74 2.33
N ASP A 19 3.76 5.53 3.64
CA ASP A 19 2.56 5.15 4.37
C ASP A 19 1.91 6.44 4.91
N ILE A 20 0.64 6.67 4.55
CA ILE A 20 -0.09 7.92 4.78
C ILE A 20 -1.41 7.59 5.46
N VAL A 21 -1.72 8.29 6.54
CA VAL A 21 -3.01 8.21 7.23
C VAL A 21 -3.88 9.41 6.83
N ILE A 22 -5.13 9.14 6.47
CA ILE A 22 -6.01 10.11 5.82
C ILE A 22 -7.43 9.92 6.29
N GLU A 23 -8.13 11.03 6.50
CA GLU A 23 -9.56 11.01 6.76
C GLU A 23 -10.36 11.22 5.47
N ALA A 24 -11.30 10.31 5.20
CA ALA A 24 -12.19 10.34 4.05
C ALA A 24 -13.58 9.78 4.39
N GLU A 25 -14.54 10.06 3.51
CA GLU A 25 -15.92 9.58 3.61
C GLU A 25 -16.05 8.18 3.00
N ASP A 26 -15.30 7.90 1.94
CA ASP A 26 -15.27 6.63 1.24
C ASP A 26 -13.86 6.27 0.74
N LEU A 27 -13.72 5.06 0.19
CA LEU A 27 -12.46 4.52 -0.31
C LEU A 27 -11.93 5.28 -1.54
N GLU A 28 -12.79 5.79 -2.42
CA GLU A 28 -12.36 6.53 -3.61
C GLU A 28 -11.77 7.89 -3.24
N ALA A 29 -12.45 8.63 -2.36
CA ALA A 29 -11.99 9.87 -1.78
C ALA A 29 -10.69 9.67 -0.98
N ALA A 30 -10.56 8.54 -0.27
CA ALA A 30 -9.31 8.20 0.43
C ALA A 30 -8.14 8.00 -0.55
N LYS A 31 -8.35 7.27 -1.65
CA LYS A 31 -7.34 7.05 -2.70
C LYS A 31 -6.89 8.35 -3.34
N GLU A 32 -7.83 9.23 -3.68
CA GLU A 32 -7.51 10.52 -4.30
C GLU A 32 -6.69 11.40 -3.34
N LYS A 33 -7.16 11.52 -2.08
CA LYS A 33 -6.44 12.25 -1.03
C LYS A 33 -5.05 11.66 -0.78
N ALA A 34 -4.89 10.33 -0.84
CA ALA A 34 -3.59 9.65 -0.65
C ALA A 34 -2.57 10.06 -1.70
N ILE A 35 -2.96 10.00 -2.97
CA ILE A 35 -2.09 10.40 -4.07
C ILE A 35 -1.78 11.90 -3.99
N ARG A 36 -2.79 12.73 -3.66
CA ARG A 36 -2.60 14.17 -3.51
C ARG A 36 -1.59 14.49 -2.40
N GLN A 37 -1.69 13.81 -1.27
CA GLN A 37 -0.79 14.00 -0.13
C GLN A 37 0.62 13.45 -0.41
N ALA A 38 0.72 12.29 -1.06
CA ALA A 38 2.00 11.73 -1.53
C ALA A 38 2.73 12.69 -2.49
N ARG A 39 2.00 13.30 -3.44
CA ARG A 39 2.53 14.31 -4.36
C ARG A 39 3.05 15.55 -3.64
N LYS A 40 2.33 16.02 -2.61
CA LYS A 40 2.75 17.16 -1.79
C LYS A 40 4.02 16.86 -0.99
N MET A 41 4.14 15.65 -0.43
CA MET A 41 5.27 15.29 0.43
C MET A 41 6.56 15.02 -0.33
N TYR A 42 6.50 14.28 -1.45
CA TYR A 42 7.74 13.75 -2.04
C TYR A 42 8.36 14.63 -3.11
N SER A 43 7.59 15.20 -4.02
CA SER A 43 8.13 16.01 -5.14
C SER A 43 7.02 16.71 -5.92
N PRO A 44 6.59 17.92 -5.50
CA PRO A 44 5.78 18.76 -6.38
C PRO A 44 6.60 19.15 -7.63
N GLY A 45 6.18 18.70 -8.82
CA GLY A 45 6.73 19.17 -10.10
C GLY A 45 7.66 18.22 -10.87
N LYS A 46 8.10 17.08 -10.31
CA LYS A 46 8.81 16.03 -11.07
C LYS A 46 7.83 14.96 -11.56
N LYS A 47 8.05 14.42 -12.77
CA LYS A 47 7.27 13.30 -13.37
C LYS A 47 7.51 11.99 -12.61
N ALA A 48 7.09 11.92 -11.35
CA ALA A 48 7.06 10.71 -10.55
C ALA A 48 5.73 9.98 -10.78
N VAL A 49 5.77 8.65 -10.81
CA VAL A 49 4.58 7.80 -10.84
C VAL A 49 4.21 7.46 -9.41
N TYR A 50 2.94 7.65 -9.06
CA TYR A 50 2.39 7.36 -7.74
C TYR A 50 1.39 6.22 -7.90
N SER A 51 1.59 5.13 -7.17
CA SER A 51 0.71 3.96 -7.21
C SER A 51 0.36 3.55 -5.79
N ILE A 52 -0.94 3.39 -5.51
CA ILE A 52 -1.39 2.87 -4.22
C ILE A 52 -1.15 1.36 -4.24
N LEU A 53 -0.34 0.86 -3.30
CA LEU A 53 -0.08 -0.57 -3.13
C LEU A 53 -1.19 -1.22 -2.32
N ASP A 54 -1.59 -0.56 -1.24
CA ASP A 54 -2.59 -1.06 -0.32
C ASP A 54 -3.30 0.10 0.36
N ILE A 55 -4.55 -0.10 0.72
CA ILE A 55 -5.35 0.85 1.48
C ILE A 55 -6.34 0.09 2.36
N ILE A 56 -6.29 0.38 3.65
CA ILE A 56 -7.15 -0.24 4.66
C ILE A 56 -7.90 0.84 5.40
N ASN A 57 -9.18 0.60 5.68
CA ASN A 57 -9.94 1.43 6.60
C ASN A 57 -9.64 1.01 8.04
N GLU A 58 -10.09 1.83 8.98
CA GLU A 58 -9.94 1.56 10.41
C GLU A 58 -10.57 0.22 10.83
N ASP A 59 -11.79 -0.09 10.38
CA ASP A 59 -12.51 -1.32 10.73
C ASP A 59 -11.79 -2.59 10.23
N ASP A 60 -11.30 -2.62 8.98
CA ASP A 60 -10.56 -3.75 8.41
C ASP A 60 -9.17 -3.88 9.04
N ALA A 61 -8.56 -2.75 9.46
CA ALA A 61 -7.30 -2.78 10.19
C ALA A 61 -7.45 -3.49 11.54
N TYR A 62 -8.53 -3.20 12.29
CA TYR A 62 -8.84 -3.90 13.53
C TYR A 62 -9.10 -5.40 13.32
N GLN A 63 -9.83 -5.77 12.25
CA GLN A 63 -10.07 -7.19 11.93
C GLN A 63 -8.79 -7.93 11.54
N THR A 64 -7.89 -7.27 10.81
CA THR A 64 -6.60 -7.85 10.39
C THR A 64 -5.65 -8.03 11.58
N LEU A 65 -5.69 -7.14 12.57
CA LEU A 65 -4.93 -7.28 13.81
C LEU A 65 -5.50 -8.38 14.73
N ALA A 66 -6.82 -8.55 14.74
CA ALA A 66 -7.50 -9.60 15.51
C ALA A 66 -7.23 -11.02 14.96
N HIS A 67 -7.00 -11.12 13.64
CA HIS A 67 -6.65 -12.37 12.97
C HIS A 67 -5.38 -12.17 12.12
N PRO A 68 -4.18 -12.27 12.71
CA PRO A 68 -2.95 -12.20 11.94
C PRO A 68 -2.95 -13.34 10.92
N LYS A 69 -3.23 -13.01 9.66
CA LYS A 69 -3.12 -13.96 8.56
C LYS A 69 -1.66 -14.42 8.52
N PRO A 70 -1.37 -15.73 8.68
CA PRO A 70 0.00 -16.20 8.56
C PRO A 70 0.51 -15.79 7.18
N PRO A 71 1.79 -15.38 7.06
CA PRO A 71 2.37 -15.07 5.76
C PRO A 71 2.13 -16.29 4.86
N ALA A 72 1.57 -16.05 3.67
CA ALA A 72 1.27 -17.11 2.73
C ALA A 72 2.53 -17.96 2.56
N ALA A 73 2.45 -19.22 3.01
CA ALA A 73 3.53 -20.18 2.86
C ALA A 73 3.90 -20.24 1.37
N GLU A 74 5.17 -19.97 1.06
CA GLU A 74 5.76 -20.28 -0.23
C GLU A 74 5.29 -21.67 -0.68
N PRO A 75 4.75 -21.83 -1.91
CA PRO A 75 4.42 -23.16 -2.40
C PRO A 75 5.73 -23.94 -2.45
N ALA A 76 5.88 -24.91 -1.54
CA ALA A 76 6.99 -25.83 -1.53
C ALA A 76 7.03 -26.55 -2.88
N ASP A 77 8.09 -26.30 -3.66
CA ASP A 77 8.42 -27.10 -4.84
C ASP A 77 8.42 -28.59 -4.43
N PRO A 78 7.69 -29.47 -5.12
CA PRO A 78 7.77 -30.90 -4.84
C PRO A 78 9.20 -31.37 -5.10
N PRO A 79 9.81 -32.16 -4.20
CA PRO A 79 11.18 -32.62 -4.39
C PRO A 79 11.26 -33.44 -5.67
N ALA A 80 12.18 -33.06 -6.56
CA ALA A 80 12.49 -33.77 -7.77
C ALA A 80 12.78 -35.25 -7.44
N SER A 81 11.93 -36.16 -7.93
CA SER A 81 12.26 -37.57 -8.04
C SER A 81 13.50 -37.69 -8.90
N ASN A 82 14.62 -38.08 -8.29
CA ASN A 82 15.84 -38.43 -8.99
C ASN A 82 15.80 -39.93 -9.41
N PRO A 83 16.60 -40.32 -10.41
CA PRO A 83 16.33 -41.40 -11.37
C PRO A 83 16.43 -42.83 -10.83
#